data_AF-A0A0J6WQL9-F1
#
_entry.id   AF-A0A0J6WQL9-F1
#
_cell.length_a   1.000
_cell.length_b   1.000
_cell.length_c   1.000
_cell.angle_alpha   90.00
_cell.angle_beta   90.00
_cell.angle_gamma   90.00
#
_symmetry.space_group_name_H-M   'P 1'
#
loop_
_entity.id
_entity.type
_entity.pdbx_description
1 polymer ?
#
loop_
_entity_poly.entity_id
_entity_poly.type
_entity_poly.pdbx_seq_one_letter_code
_entity_poly.pdbx_strand_id
1 'polypeptide(L)'
;MNSTEGVAATPLPVSTRVLCGCYAAIALAALIATWSQNVAYLGDPVHFLNDFVADVSATPGGRSFSADLALVFLSAAIFMVSEARRRGIRFVWAYIVLGALIAISVTFPLFLIARELRIDRTASQLSAVDVAGLVAAAAAIAGLTVWILA
;
A
#
# COMPACT_ATOMS: atom_id res chain seq x y z
N MET A 1 -8.32 49.73 -8.80
CA MET A 1 -8.65 48.30 -8.93
C MET A 1 -7.58 47.51 -8.18
N ASN A 2 -7.92 46.38 -7.55
CA ASN A 2 -6.94 45.45 -7.00
C ASN A 2 -7.22 44.07 -7.58
N SER A 3 -6.33 43.57 -8.44
CA SER A 3 -6.50 42.27 -9.09
C SER A 3 -6.06 41.17 -8.14
N THR A 4 -7.01 40.49 -7.50
CA THR A 4 -6.73 39.22 -6.82
C THR A 4 -6.51 38.13 -7.86
N GLU A 5 -5.33 38.11 -8.47
CA GLU A 5 -4.86 36.99 -9.28
C GLU A 5 -4.64 35.79 -8.37
N GLY A 6 -5.71 35.01 -8.17
CA GLY A 6 -5.65 33.75 -7.47
C GLY A 6 -4.72 32.82 -8.22
N VAL A 7 -3.54 32.56 -7.65
CA VAL A 7 -2.53 31.65 -8.20
C VAL A 7 -3.14 30.26 -8.29
N ALA A 8 -3.69 29.94 -9.47
CA ALA A 8 -4.35 28.68 -9.73
C ALA A 8 -3.33 27.55 -9.62
N ALA A 9 -3.41 26.77 -8.54
CA ALA A 9 -2.46 25.70 -8.27
C ALA A 9 -2.38 24.75 -9.47
N THR A 10 -1.19 24.63 -10.06
CA THR A 10 -0.98 23.96 -11.34
C THR A 10 -1.54 22.53 -11.30
N PRO A 11 -2.51 22.18 -12.17
CA PRO A 11 -3.19 20.89 -12.07
C PRO A 11 -2.22 19.71 -12.16
N LEU A 12 -2.39 18.74 -11.26
CA LEU A 12 -1.50 17.58 -11.16
C LEU A 12 -1.41 16.80 -12.49
N PRO A 13 -0.27 16.16 -12.75
CA PRO A 13 -0.03 14.90 -14.25
C PRO A 13 -1.30 14.13 -14.60
N VAL A 14 -1.46 13.75 -15.88
CA VAL A 14 -2.48 12.74 -16.24
C VAL A 14 -1.97 11.39 -15.77
N SER A 15 -0.76 11.01 -16.19
CA SER A 15 0.12 10.09 -15.43
C SER A 15 0.25 10.52 -13.95
N THR A 16 0.21 11.84 -13.70
CA THR A 16 0.46 12.46 -12.37
C THR A 16 -0.66 11.82 -11.46
N ARG A 17 -1.92 11.85 -11.92
CA ARG A 17 -3.12 11.34 -11.21
C ARG A 17 -3.34 9.83 -11.35
N VAL A 18 -3.06 9.22 -12.50
CA VAL A 18 -3.32 7.79 -12.74
C VAL A 18 -2.56 6.90 -11.75
N LEU A 19 -1.26 7.14 -11.53
CA LEU A 19 -0.47 6.37 -10.57
C LEU A 19 -1.04 6.50 -9.14
N CYS A 20 -1.45 7.69 -8.74
CA CYS A 20 -2.10 7.92 -7.45
C CYS A 20 -3.43 7.17 -7.32
N GLY A 21 -4.23 7.12 -8.40
CA GLY A 21 -5.47 6.34 -8.47
C GLY A 21 -5.24 4.84 -8.35
N CYS A 22 -4.24 4.29 -9.06
CA CYS A 22 -3.84 2.88 -8.95
C CYS A 22 -3.41 2.53 -7.51
N TYR A 23 -2.55 3.34 -6.89
CA TYR A 23 -2.12 3.13 -5.51
C TYR A 23 -3.28 3.24 -4.51
N ALA A 24 -4.22 4.16 -4.70
CA ALA A 24 -5.41 4.28 -3.87
C ALA A 24 -6.35 3.07 -4.01
N ALA A 25 -6.55 2.57 -5.23
CA ALA A 25 -7.36 1.38 -5.49
C ALA A 25 -6.74 0.11 -4.86
N ILE A 26 -5.41 -0.07 -4.98
CA ILE A 26 -4.68 -1.18 -4.33
C ILE A 26 -4.81 -1.08 -2.81
N ALA A 27 -4.62 0.12 -2.22
CA ALA A 27 -4.76 0.32 -0.79
C ALA A 27 -6.19 0.04 -0.29
N LEU A 28 -7.22 0.45 -1.04
CA LEU A 28 -8.62 0.17 -0.69
C LEU A 28 -8.93 -1.33 -0.76
N ALA A 29 -8.53 -2.00 -1.85
CA ALA A 29 -8.75 -3.44 -2.03
C ALA A 29 -8.03 -4.27 -0.95
N ALA A 30 -6.77 -3.93 -0.65
CA ALA A 30 -6.00 -4.56 0.41
C ALA A 30 -6.64 -4.33 1.79
N LEU A 31 -7.17 -3.13 2.07
CA LEU A 31 -7.84 -2.82 3.34
C LEU A 31 -9.12 -3.65 3.51
N ILE A 32 -9.94 -3.75 2.46
CA ILE A 32 -11.18 -4.55 2.47
C ILE A 32 -10.86 -6.03 2.66
N ALA A 33 -9.88 -6.56 1.92
CA ALA A 33 -9.45 -7.95 2.03
C ALA A 33 -8.98 -8.29 3.46
N THR A 34 -8.03 -7.53 4.02
CA THR A 34 -7.48 -7.85 5.34
C THR A 34 -8.47 -7.61 6.48
N TRP A 35 -9.29 -6.55 6.43
CA TRP A 35 -10.29 -6.32 7.47
C TRP A 35 -11.47 -7.28 7.42
N SER A 36 -11.85 -7.80 6.24
CA SER A 36 -12.92 -8.81 6.17
C SER A 36 -12.63 -10.06 7.03
N GLN A 37 -11.35 -10.43 7.15
CA GLN A 37 -10.91 -11.58 7.95
C GLN A 37 -10.62 -11.18 9.40
N ASN A 38 -9.94 -10.04 9.63
CA ASN A 38 -9.66 -9.57 10.99
C ASN A 38 -10.93 -9.28 11.82
N VAL A 39 -12.08 -9.01 11.18
CA VAL A 39 -13.37 -8.85 11.86
C VAL A 39 -13.77 -10.09 12.67
N ALA A 40 -13.37 -11.30 12.27
CA ALA A 40 -13.64 -12.53 13.02
C ALA A 40 -13.04 -12.53 14.43
N TYR A 41 -11.90 -11.82 14.61
CA TYR A 41 -11.17 -11.73 15.87
C TYR A 41 -11.62 -10.56 16.78
N LEU A 42 -12.57 -9.71 16.34
CA LEU A 42 -13.05 -8.56 17.13
C LEU A 42 -13.93 -8.95 18.33
N GLY A 43 -14.30 -10.22 18.47
CA GLY A 43 -15.09 -10.71 19.60
C GLY A 43 -14.39 -10.62 20.95
N ASP A 44 -13.06 -10.71 20.97
CA ASP A 44 -12.24 -10.48 22.17
C ASP A 44 -10.98 -9.65 21.84
N PRO A 45 -11.04 -8.32 22.00
CA PRO A 45 -9.92 -7.43 21.69
C PRO A 45 -8.68 -7.64 22.57
N VAL A 46 -8.78 -8.35 23.70
CA VAL A 46 -7.63 -8.64 24.57
C VAL A 46 -6.81 -9.81 24.00
N HIS A 47 -7.49 -10.79 23.41
CA HIS A 47 -6.87 -12.00 22.87
C HIS A 47 -6.57 -11.93 21.36
N PHE A 48 -7.22 -11.04 20.60
CA PHE A 48 -7.01 -10.75 19.17
C PHE A 48 -5.59 -11.02 18.64
N LEU A 49 -4.56 -10.38 19.23
CA LEU A 49 -3.18 -10.48 18.75
C LEU A 49 -2.56 -11.86 18.98
N ASN A 50 -2.89 -12.51 20.10
CA ASN A 50 -2.39 -13.84 20.44
C ASN A 50 -3.02 -14.90 19.54
N ASP A 51 -4.33 -14.81 19.33
CA ASP A 51 -5.10 -15.83 18.63
C ASP A 51 -4.85 -15.77 17.12
N PHE A 52 -4.75 -14.55 16.56
CA PHE A 52 -4.31 -14.33 15.18
C PHE A 52 -2.89 -14.86 14.93
N VAL A 53 -1.95 -14.64 15.87
CA VAL A 53 -0.58 -15.18 15.77
C VAL A 53 -0.57 -16.71 15.90
N ALA A 54 -1.42 -17.29 16.74
CA ALA A 54 -1.55 -18.74 16.88
C ALA A 54 -2.09 -19.39 15.60
N ASP A 55 -3.13 -18.84 14.99
CA ASP A 55 -3.77 -19.36 13.78
C ASP A 55 -2.85 -19.24 12.55
N VAL A 56 -2.28 -18.05 12.29
CA VAL A 56 -1.32 -17.86 11.19
C VAL A 56 -0.04 -18.70 11.37
N SER A 57 0.27 -19.06 12.62
CA SER A 57 1.38 -19.98 12.96
C SER A 57 0.95 -21.45 13.12
N ALA A 58 -0.31 -21.83 12.86
CA ALA A 58 -0.77 -23.20 13.04
C ALA A 58 -0.14 -24.15 12.01
N THR A 59 0.03 -23.70 10.77
CA THR A 59 0.53 -24.52 9.65
C THR A 59 1.94 -24.13 9.20
N PRO A 60 2.74 -25.06 8.61
CA PRO A 60 4.01 -24.72 7.98
C PRO A 60 3.88 -23.67 6.86
N GLY A 61 2.77 -23.69 6.12
CA GLY A 61 2.47 -22.71 5.07
C GLY A 61 2.28 -21.30 5.63
N GLY A 62 1.43 -21.15 6.64
CA GLY A 62 1.19 -19.86 7.31
C GLY A 62 2.45 -19.27 7.95
N ARG A 63 3.30 -20.11 8.57
CA ARG A 63 4.63 -19.71 9.07
C ARG A 63 5.54 -19.19 7.97
N SER A 64 5.62 -19.91 6.84
CA SER A 64 6.45 -19.51 5.69
C SER A 64 5.98 -18.20 5.08
N PHE A 65 4.67 -18.04 4.87
CA PHE A 65 4.06 -16.82 4.34
C PHE A 65 4.26 -15.62 5.28
N SER A 66 4.10 -15.82 6.60
CA SER A 66 4.33 -14.77 7.60
C SER A 66 5.79 -14.31 7.64
N ALA A 67 6.74 -15.24 7.49
CA ALA A 67 8.16 -14.93 7.44
C ALA A 67 8.54 -14.14 6.19
N ASP A 68 8.03 -14.54 5.02
CA ASP A 68 8.22 -13.80 3.75
C ASP A 68 7.64 -12.37 3.86
N LEU A 69 6.40 -12.24 4.32
CA LEU A 69 5.74 -10.95 4.52
C LEU A 69 6.51 -10.03 5.49
N ALA A 70 7.15 -10.58 6.53
CA ALA A 70 7.99 -9.83 7.46
C ALA A 70 9.33 -9.37 6.83
N LEU A 71 9.93 -10.15 5.93
CA LEU A 71 11.12 -9.75 5.18
C LEU A 71 10.81 -8.70 4.10
N VAL A 72 9.65 -8.84 3.44
CA VAL A 72 9.09 -7.80 2.55
C VAL A 72 8.79 -6.52 3.34
N PHE A 73 8.25 -6.62 4.56
CA PHE A 73 8.03 -5.46 5.42
C PHE A 73 9.32 -4.71 5.74
N LEU A 74 10.35 -5.43 6.18
CA LEU A 74 11.65 -4.85 6.53
C LEU A 74 12.27 -4.13 5.33
N SER A 75 12.21 -4.76 4.15
CA SER A 75 12.68 -4.18 2.88
C SER A 75 11.90 -2.91 2.50
N ALA A 76 10.57 -2.95 2.60
CA ALA A 76 9.69 -1.82 2.36
C ALA A 76 9.92 -0.67 3.36
N ALA A 77 10.10 -0.97 4.65
CA ALA A 77 10.36 0.02 5.69
C ALA A 77 11.72 0.71 5.50
N ILE A 78 12.77 -0.04 5.14
CA ILE A 78 14.08 0.53 4.78
C ILE A 78 13.95 1.48 3.57
N PHE A 79 13.24 1.06 2.52
CA PHE A 79 12.95 1.91 1.37
C PHE A 79 12.21 3.19 1.78
N MET A 80 11.09 3.05 2.53
CA MET A 80 10.31 4.17 3.06
C MET A 80 11.18 5.17 3.81
N VAL A 81 11.97 4.72 4.79
CA VAL A 81 12.83 5.59 5.61
C VAL A 81 13.88 6.30 4.75
N SER A 82 14.50 5.59 3.81
CA SER A 82 15.52 6.16 2.93
C SER A 82 14.97 7.27 2.02
N GLU A 83 13.79 7.03 1.43
CA GLU A 83 13.15 7.92 0.47
C GLU A 83 12.44 9.10 1.17
N ALA A 84 11.87 8.87 2.35
CA ALA A 84 11.31 9.92 3.19
C ALA A 84 12.37 10.93 3.65
N ARG A 85 13.57 10.47 4.00
CA ARG A 85 14.72 11.33 4.32
C ARG A 85 15.19 12.12 3.11
N ARG A 86 15.23 11.50 1.91
CA ARG A 86 15.57 12.18 0.64
C ARG A 86 14.56 13.28 0.24
N ARG A 87 13.28 13.15 0.62
CA ARG A 87 12.16 14.01 0.14
C ARG A 87 11.45 14.82 1.22
N GLY A 88 12.00 14.89 2.43
CA GLY A 88 11.42 15.63 3.56
C GLY A 88 10.02 15.16 3.98
N ILE A 89 9.72 13.86 3.89
CA ILE A 89 8.41 13.30 4.28
C ILE A 89 8.40 13.06 5.79
N ARG A 90 7.85 14.03 6.54
CA ARG A 90 7.92 14.10 8.01
C ARG A 90 7.28 12.95 8.80
N PHE A 91 6.48 12.10 8.16
CA PHE A 91 5.61 11.12 8.84
C PHE A 91 5.93 9.64 8.54
N VAL A 92 7.14 9.31 8.07
CA VAL A 92 7.43 7.92 7.63
C VAL A 92 7.13 6.84 8.69
N TRP A 93 7.39 7.13 9.96
CA TRP A 93 7.09 6.22 11.07
C TRP A 93 5.59 5.94 11.24
N ALA A 94 4.70 6.88 10.89
CA ALA A 94 3.26 6.64 10.91
C ALA A 94 2.85 5.58 9.86
N TYR A 95 3.43 5.63 8.65
CA TYR A 95 3.18 4.62 7.61
C TYR A 95 3.74 3.23 7.99
N ILE A 96 4.86 3.19 8.71
CA ILE A 96 5.47 1.95 9.21
C ILE A 96 4.61 1.35 10.33
N VAL A 97 4.18 2.14 11.31
CA VAL A 97 3.29 1.70 12.39
C VAL A 97 1.93 1.25 11.86
N LEU A 98 1.30 2.03 10.96
CA LEU A 98 0.08 1.62 10.27
C LEU A 98 0.31 0.36 9.40
N GLY A 99 1.52 0.15 8.87
CA GLY A 99 1.86 -1.04 8.08
C GLY A 99 1.90 -2.31 8.92
N ALA A 100 2.39 -2.21 10.16
CA ALA A 100 2.40 -3.28 11.15
C ALA A 100 1.03 -3.52 11.82
N LEU A 101 0.17 -2.49 11.92
CA LEU A 101 -1.14 -2.58 12.58
C LEU A 101 -2.32 -2.86 11.64
N ILE A 102 -2.22 -2.52 10.36
CA ILE A 102 -3.29 -2.70 9.36
C ILE A 102 -2.83 -3.70 8.30
N ALA A 103 -1.95 -3.27 7.40
CA ALA A 103 -1.33 -4.08 6.37
C ALA A 103 -0.31 -3.25 5.58
N ILE A 104 0.80 -3.89 5.23
CA ILE A 104 1.87 -3.33 4.39
C ILE A 104 1.32 -3.00 2.99
N SER A 105 0.47 -3.89 2.46
CA SER A 105 -0.23 -3.73 1.17
C SER A 105 -1.19 -2.52 1.13
N VAL A 106 -1.53 -1.93 2.29
CA VAL A 106 -2.32 -0.68 2.39
C VAL A 106 -1.39 0.53 2.52
N THR A 107 -0.40 0.47 3.43
CA THR A 107 0.44 1.63 3.73
C THR A 107 1.56 1.88 2.74
N PHE A 108 2.06 0.84 2.05
CA PHE A 108 3.08 1.00 1.02
C PHE A 108 2.57 1.77 -0.19
N PRO A 109 1.39 1.47 -0.80
CA PRO A 109 0.81 2.35 -1.82
C PRO A 109 0.50 3.77 -1.31
N LEU A 110 0.01 3.94 -0.08
CA LEU A 110 -0.21 5.26 0.51
C LEU A 110 1.09 6.07 0.66
N PHE A 111 2.21 5.42 1.03
CA PHE A 111 3.52 6.04 1.02
C PHE A 111 3.99 6.38 -0.40
N LEU A 112 3.75 5.49 -1.38
CA LEU A 112 4.07 5.76 -2.79
C LEU A 112 3.33 7.01 -3.31
N ILE A 113 2.06 7.23 -2.96
CA ILE A 113 1.35 8.48 -3.29
C ILE A 113 2.09 9.70 -2.72
N ALA A 114 2.45 9.67 -1.42
CA ALA A 114 3.15 10.78 -0.76
C ALA A 114 4.57 11.04 -1.31
N ARG A 115 5.25 9.98 -1.76
CA ARG A 115 6.54 10.02 -2.47
C ARG A 115 6.40 10.64 -3.86
N GLU A 116 5.38 10.22 -4.59
CA GLU A 116 5.16 10.50 -6.01
C GLU A 116 4.64 11.93 -6.24
N LEU A 117 3.94 12.50 -5.25
CA LEU A 117 3.64 13.94 -5.15
C LEU A 117 4.87 14.83 -4.87
N ARG A 118 6.05 14.24 -4.66
CA ARG A 118 7.32 14.94 -4.33
C ARG A 118 8.49 14.50 -5.21
N ILE A 119 8.21 14.10 -6.45
CA ILE A 119 9.23 13.79 -7.46
C ILE A 119 9.13 14.82 -8.58
N ASP A 120 10.26 15.41 -8.97
CA ASP A 120 10.34 16.10 -10.26
C ASP A 120 10.31 15.04 -11.37
N ARG A 121 9.44 15.24 -12.36
CA ARG A 121 9.02 14.17 -13.27
C ARG A 121 9.53 14.35 -14.69
N THR A 122 10.63 13.67 -14.99
CA THR A 122 10.82 13.12 -16.33
C THR A 122 9.78 12.02 -16.54
N ALA A 123 8.89 12.17 -17.52
CA ALA A 123 7.80 11.23 -17.75
C ALA A 123 8.30 9.92 -18.39
N SER A 124 8.51 8.89 -17.58
CA SER A 124 8.70 7.51 -18.08
C SER A 124 7.42 7.04 -18.77
N GLN A 125 7.44 6.94 -20.09
CA GLN A 125 6.35 6.33 -20.86
C GLN A 125 6.38 4.81 -20.61
N LEU A 126 5.34 4.29 -19.95
CA LEU A 126 5.11 2.86 -19.85
C LEU A 126 4.80 2.30 -21.26
N SER A 127 5.44 1.20 -21.61
CA SER A 127 5.12 0.45 -22.83
C SER A 127 3.72 -0.14 -22.73
N ALA A 128 3.07 -0.35 -23.89
CA ALA A 128 1.82 -1.11 -23.94
C ALA A 128 2.00 -2.54 -23.38
N VAL A 129 3.21 -3.09 -23.47
CA VAL A 129 3.58 -4.38 -22.85
C VAL A 129 3.56 -4.30 -21.32
N ASP A 130 4.10 -3.23 -20.74
CA ASP A 130 4.12 -3.02 -19.29
C ASP A 130 2.69 -2.87 -18.75
N VAL A 131 1.86 -2.09 -19.47
CA VAL A 131 0.44 -1.89 -19.12
C VAL A 131 -0.34 -3.21 -19.21
N ALA A 132 -0.15 -4.00 -20.27
CA ALA A 132 -0.81 -5.30 -20.42
C ALA A 132 -0.38 -6.29 -19.32
N GLY A 133 0.91 -6.34 -18.99
CA GLY A 133 1.45 -7.16 -17.90
C GLY A 133 0.91 -6.75 -16.53
N LEU A 134 0.84 -5.44 -16.24
CA LEU A 134 0.28 -4.91 -15.00
C LEU A 134 -1.22 -5.21 -14.85
N VAL A 135 -2.01 -5.09 -15.93
CA VAL A 135 -3.44 -5.43 -15.91
C VAL A 135 -3.66 -6.92 -15.71
N ALA A 136 -2.89 -7.78 -16.40
CA ALA A 136 -2.97 -9.22 -16.22
C ALA A 136 -2.57 -9.66 -14.79
N ALA A 137 -1.49 -9.08 -14.24
CA ALA A 137 -1.06 -9.33 -12.87
C ALA A 137 -2.10 -8.86 -11.85
N ALA A 138 -2.69 -7.67 -12.03
CA ALA A 138 -3.73 -7.16 -11.14
C ALA A 138 -5.00 -8.03 -11.17
N ALA A 139 -5.41 -8.52 -12.34
CA ALA A 139 -6.54 -9.42 -12.47
C ALA A 139 -6.27 -10.79 -11.82
N ALA A 140 -5.05 -11.34 -12.00
CA ALA A 140 -4.65 -12.60 -11.38
C ALA A 140 -4.57 -12.48 -9.84
N ILE A 141 -4.02 -11.38 -9.32
CA ILE A 141 -3.95 -11.11 -7.87
C ILE A 141 -5.37 -10.93 -7.31
N ALA A 142 -6.25 -10.18 -7.98
CA ALA A 142 -7.64 -10.03 -7.54
C ALA A 142 -8.40 -11.37 -7.52
N GLY A 143 -8.23 -12.21 -8.55
CA GLY A 143 -8.81 -13.56 -8.59
C GLY A 143 -8.29 -14.46 -7.49
N LEU A 144 -6.97 -14.46 -7.23
CA LEU A 144 -6.34 -15.17 -6.12
C LEU A 144 -6.87 -14.69 -4.76
N THR A 145 -6.99 -13.37 -4.57
CA THR A 145 -7.53 -12.77 -3.34
C THR A 145 -8.98 -13.19 -3.12
N VAL A 146 -9.83 -13.17 -4.15
CA VAL A 146 -11.22 -13.66 -4.04
C VAL A 146 -11.26 -15.16 -3.72
N TRP A 147 -10.39 -15.98 -4.32
CA TRP A 147 -10.34 -17.41 -4.05
C TRP A 147 -9.83 -17.77 -2.63
N ILE A 148 -8.96 -16.95 -2.05
CA ILE A 148 -8.49 -17.13 -0.65
C ILE A 148 -9.56 -16.70 0.38
N LEU A 149 -10.54 -15.89 -0.04
CA LEU A 149 -11.58 -15.30 0.83
C LEU A 149 -12.96 -15.97 0.70
N ALA A 150 -13.06 -17.13 0.02
CA ALA A 150 -14.32 -17.78 -0.38
C ALA A 150 -14.41 -19.26 0.06
#